data_AF-A0A955RAW9-F1
#
_entry.id   AF-A0A955RAW9-F1
#
_cell.length_a   1.000
_cell.length_b   1.000
_cell.length_c   1.000
_cell.angle_alpha   90.00
_cell.angle_beta   90.00
_cell.angle_gamma   90.00
#
_symmetry.space_group_name_H-M   'P 1'
#
loop_
_entity.id
_entity.type
_entity.pdbx_description
1 polymer ?
#
loop_
_entity_poly.entity_id
_entity_poly.type
_entity_poly.pdbx_seq_one_letter_code
_entity_poly.pdbx_strand_id
1 'polypeptide(L)'
;MRRLALLSLLVLTACPPPCKQVCRKVLFDCDLDSERVALAECTESCTRQEGIYRQWKNQDLLDLHLDHRRCVMQSTCDEIADGACYEGYEELFPFDPDKELTVMPTSTPE
;
A
#
# COMPACT_ATOMS: atom_id res chain seq x y z
N MET A 1 34.53 21.37 -21.97
CA MET A 1 33.64 21.98 -20.96
C MET A 1 32.40 21.09 -20.81
N ARG A 2 32.39 20.23 -19.80
CA ARG A 2 31.37 19.20 -19.57
C ARG A 2 30.22 19.86 -18.79
N ARG A 3 29.09 20.13 -19.45
CA ARG A 3 27.90 20.70 -18.81
C ARG A 3 27.34 19.64 -17.86
N LEU A 4 27.55 19.83 -16.55
CA LEU A 4 26.86 19.07 -15.50
C LEU A 4 25.37 19.42 -15.60
N ALA A 5 24.60 18.53 -16.23
CA ALA A 5 23.15 18.54 -16.11
C ALA A 5 22.82 18.17 -14.67
N LEU A 6 22.53 19.18 -13.84
CA LEU A 6 21.80 18.97 -12.60
C LEU A 6 20.42 18.46 -12.97
N LEU A 7 20.22 17.13 -12.98
CA LEU A 7 18.90 16.55 -12.83
C LEU A 7 18.41 16.95 -11.44
N SER A 8 17.60 18.01 -11.39
CA SER A 8 16.77 18.33 -10.24
C SER A 8 15.81 17.17 -10.02
N LEU A 9 16.23 16.23 -9.18
CA LEU A 9 15.39 15.18 -8.61
C LEU A 9 14.37 15.89 -7.70
N LEU A 10 13.28 16.37 -8.30
CA LEU A 10 12.08 16.75 -7.59
C LEU A 10 11.53 15.48 -6.95
N VAL A 11 12.00 15.20 -5.74
CA VAL A 11 11.36 14.25 -4.84
C VAL A 11 10.00 14.85 -4.53
N LEU A 12 9.02 14.51 -5.37
CA LEU A 12 7.61 14.71 -5.08
C LEU A 12 7.33 13.93 -3.80
N THR A 13 7.45 14.61 -2.66
CA THR A 13 6.78 14.21 -1.42
C THR A 13 5.28 14.42 -1.64
N ALA A 14 4.72 13.71 -2.63
CA ALA A 14 3.28 13.65 -2.81
C ALA A 14 2.74 12.98 -1.56
N CYS A 15 1.84 13.69 -0.87
CA CYS A 15 1.05 13.10 0.18
C CYS A 15 0.55 11.74 -0.31
N PRO A 16 0.69 10.67 0.50
CA PRO A 16 0.21 9.37 0.09
C PRO A 16 -1.28 9.48 -0.26
N PRO A 17 -1.71 8.88 -1.38
CA PRO A 17 -3.08 9.02 -1.82
C PRO A 17 -4.02 8.40 -0.77
N PRO A 18 -5.21 8.99 -0.53
CA PRO A 18 -6.16 8.45 0.45
C PRO A 18 -6.62 7.04 0.06
N CYS A 19 -6.83 6.16 1.05
CA CYS A 19 -7.33 4.79 0.84
C CYS A 19 -8.55 4.72 -0.08
N LYS A 20 -9.52 5.63 0.10
CA LYS A 20 -10.73 5.69 -0.74
C LYS A 20 -10.41 5.91 -2.22
N GLN A 21 -9.38 6.71 -2.53
CA GLN A 21 -8.97 6.98 -3.90
C GLN A 21 -8.31 5.76 -4.53
N VAL A 22 -7.40 5.12 -3.79
CA VAL A 22 -6.71 3.88 -4.20
C VAL A 22 -7.73 2.77 -4.48
N CYS A 23 -8.64 2.53 -3.54
CA CYS A 23 -9.69 1.52 -3.70
C CYS A 23 -10.64 1.81 -4.86
N ARG A 24 -10.98 3.07 -5.11
CA ARG A 24 -11.79 3.42 -6.29
C ARG A 24 -11.10 3.07 -7.59
N LYS A 25 -9.79 3.33 -7.67
CA LYS A 25 -9.01 3.01 -8.86
C LYS A 25 -9.01 1.50 -9.12
N VAL A 26 -8.65 0.71 -8.11
CA VAL A 26 -8.59 -0.76 -8.25
C VAL A 26 -9.95 -1.36 -8.61
N LEU A 27 -11.01 -0.95 -7.92
CA LEU A 27 -12.34 -1.55 -8.06
C LEU A 27 -13.13 -1.05 -9.27
N PHE A 28 -13.02 0.23 -9.64
CA PHE A 28 -13.87 0.82 -10.67
C PHE A 28 -13.13 1.27 -11.91
N ASP A 29 -11.91 1.80 -11.77
CA ASP A 29 -11.17 2.29 -12.93
C ASP A 29 -10.42 1.13 -13.63
N CYS A 30 -9.96 0.15 -12.85
CA CYS A 30 -9.23 -1.02 -13.34
C CYS A 30 -10.05 -2.32 -13.34
N ASP A 31 -11.23 -2.33 -12.72
CA ASP A 31 -12.15 -3.49 -12.67
C ASP A 31 -11.48 -4.80 -12.19
N LEU A 32 -10.50 -4.70 -11.29
CA LEU A 32 -9.65 -5.83 -10.90
C LEU A 32 -10.26 -6.74 -9.81
N ASP A 33 -11.40 -6.35 -9.24
CA ASP A 33 -12.07 -7.12 -8.20
C ASP A 33 -13.59 -7.09 -8.43
N SER A 34 -13.97 -7.54 -9.62
CA SER A 34 -15.33 -7.48 -10.17
C SER A 34 -16.34 -8.39 -9.46
N GLU A 35 -15.92 -9.23 -8.51
CA GLU A 35 -16.81 -10.20 -7.88
C GLU A 35 -17.22 -9.93 -6.42
N ARG A 36 -16.44 -9.30 -5.53
CA ARG A 36 -16.79 -9.40 -4.08
C ARG A 36 -16.49 -8.25 -3.13
N VAL A 37 -15.58 -7.31 -3.42
CA VAL A 37 -15.19 -6.30 -2.41
C VAL A 37 -15.92 -4.98 -2.62
N ALA A 38 -16.74 -4.59 -1.66
CA ALA A 38 -17.37 -3.27 -1.69
C ALA A 38 -16.32 -2.17 -1.47
N LEU A 39 -16.47 -1.01 -2.12
CA LEU A 39 -15.59 0.15 -1.90
C LEU A 39 -15.39 0.48 -0.41
N ALA A 40 -16.44 0.29 0.39
CA ALA A 40 -16.40 0.51 1.83
C ALA A 40 -15.41 -0.45 2.52
N GLU A 41 -15.46 -1.74 2.20
CA GLU A 41 -14.62 -2.77 2.79
C GLU A 41 -13.15 -2.57 2.40
N CYS A 42 -12.87 -2.29 1.12
CA CYS A 42 -11.51 -1.96 0.69
C CYS A 42 -10.97 -0.72 1.44
N THR A 43 -11.79 0.34 1.52
CA THR A 43 -11.38 1.59 2.18
C THR A 43 -11.14 1.36 3.67
N GLU A 44 -12.01 0.60 4.33
CA GLU A 44 -11.90 0.28 5.75
C GLU A 44 -10.66 -0.56 6.01
N SER A 45 -10.44 -1.62 5.23
CA SER A 45 -9.27 -2.50 5.37
C SER A 45 -7.96 -1.71 5.21
N CYS A 46 -7.85 -0.91 4.14
CA CYS A 46 -6.69 -0.05 3.91
C CYS A 46 -6.46 0.93 5.09
N THR A 47 -7.52 1.57 5.58
CA THR A 47 -7.40 2.54 6.69
C THR A 47 -7.02 1.84 8.01
N ARG A 48 -7.58 0.65 8.24
CA ARG A 48 -7.30 -0.18 9.41
C ARG A 48 -5.85 -0.65 9.44
N GLN A 49 -5.30 -1.10 8.30
CA GLN A 49 -3.89 -1.47 8.18
C GLN A 49 -2.97 -0.30 8.54
N GLU A 50 -3.21 0.89 7.98
CA GLU A 50 -2.43 2.08 8.32
C GLU A 50 -2.52 2.39 9.83
N GLY A 51 -3.71 2.30 10.41
CA GLY A 51 -3.93 2.49 11.85
C GLY A 51 -3.15 1.50 12.72
N ILE A 52 -3.11 0.23 12.32
CA ILE A 52 -2.37 -0.84 13.00
C ILE A 52 -0.86 -0.54 12.98
N TYR A 53 -0.29 -0.21 11.81
CA TYR A 53 1.14 0.08 11.70
C TYR A 53 1.55 1.31 12.52
N ARG A 54 0.68 2.34 12.55
CA ARG A 54 0.85 3.51 13.42
C ARG A 54 0.81 3.13 14.90
N GLN A 55 -0.16 2.30 15.31
CA GLN A 55 -0.30 1.86 16.70
C GLN A 55 0.92 1.06 17.16
N TRP A 56 1.44 0.17 16.31
CA TRP A 56 2.64 -0.61 16.59
C TRP A 56 3.93 0.22 16.50
N LYS A 57 3.85 1.47 16.04
CA LYS A 57 5.00 2.34 15.75
C LYS A 57 5.98 1.69 14.76
N ASN A 58 5.50 0.78 13.92
CA ASN A 58 6.31 0.15 12.90
C ASN A 58 6.40 1.09 11.69
N GLN A 59 7.45 1.91 11.64
CA GLN A 59 7.63 2.90 10.56
C GLN A 59 7.89 2.22 9.22
N ASP A 60 8.60 1.10 9.19
CA ASP A 60 8.93 0.40 7.94
C ASP A 60 7.65 -0.10 7.24
N LEU A 61 6.74 -0.75 7.98
CA LEU A 61 5.44 -1.17 7.43
C LEU A 61 4.54 0.00 7.07
N LEU A 62 4.59 1.09 7.85
CA LEU A 62 3.85 2.29 7.52
C LEU A 62 4.33 2.88 6.20
N ASP A 63 5.63 3.12 6.05
CA ASP A 63 6.22 3.68 4.84
C ASP A 63 6.00 2.76 3.63
N LEU A 64 6.15 1.44 3.81
CA LEU A 64 5.85 0.45 2.78
C LEU A 64 4.38 0.50 2.34
N HIS A 65 3.44 0.64 3.29
CA HIS A 65 2.01 0.82 2.98
C HIS A 65 1.74 2.14 2.25
N LEU A 66 2.39 3.23 2.64
CA LEU A 66 2.27 4.52 1.97
C LEU A 66 2.81 4.46 0.53
N ASP A 67 3.93 3.77 0.31
CA ASP A 67 4.54 3.58 -1.00
C ASP A 67 3.71 2.66 -1.89
N HIS A 68 3.15 1.57 -1.33
CA HIS A 68 2.24 0.70 -2.06
C HIS A 68 1.05 1.49 -2.64
N ARG A 69 0.44 2.36 -1.84
CA ARG A 69 -0.66 3.22 -2.29
C ARG A 69 -0.23 4.19 -3.41
N ARG A 70 1.00 4.70 -3.35
CA ARG A 70 1.56 5.55 -4.42
C ARG A 70 1.77 4.74 -5.69
N CYS A 71 2.33 3.53 -5.59
CA CYS A 71 2.50 2.60 -6.72
C CYS A 71 1.17 2.41 -7.44
N VAL A 72 0.13 1.97 -6.72
CA VAL A 72 -1.20 1.72 -7.31
C VAL A 72 -1.75 2.96 -8.02
N MET A 73 -1.57 4.15 -7.44
CA MET A 73 -2.06 5.38 -8.09
C MET A 73 -1.26 5.78 -9.33
N GLN A 74 0.03 5.44 -9.41
CA GLN A 74 0.90 5.81 -10.51
C GLN A 74 0.93 4.78 -11.65
N SER A 75 0.72 3.49 -11.34
CA SER A 75 0.72 2.41 -12.33
C SER A 75 -0.56 2.40 -13.18
N THR A 76 -0.47 1.85 -14.39
CA THR A 76 -1.61 1.55 -15.25
C THR A 76 -2.40 0.34 -14.73
N CYS A 77 -3.62 0.14 -15.20
CA CYS A 77 -4.44 -1.00 -14.79
C CYS A 77 -3.82 -2.34 -15.21
N ASP A 78 -3.19 -2.40 -16.40
CA ASP A 78 -2.48 -3.59 -16.87
C ASP A 78 -1.28 -3.90 -15.98
N GLU A 79 -0.47 -2.90 -15.61
CA GLU A 79 0.66 -3.11 -14.68
C GLU A 79 0.20 -3.58 -13.30
N ILE A 80 -0.92 -3.07 -12.79
CA ILE A 80 -1.48 -3.52 -11.51
C ILE A 80 -1.98 -4.97 -11.62
N ALA A 81 -2.69 -5.31 -12.71
CA ALA A 81 -3.16 -6.66 -12.99
C ALA A 81 -2.00 -7.66 -13.13
N ASP A 82 -0.89 -7.22 -13.71
CA ASP A 82 0.34 -8.00 -13.89
C ASP A 82 1.19 -8.09 -12.60
N GLY A 83 0.78 -7.44 -11.52
CA GLY A 83 1.41 -7.59 -10.20
C GLY A 83 2.46 -6.54 -9.84
N ALA A 84 2.63 -5.45 -10.61
CA ALA A 84 3.69 -4.46 -10.41
C ALA A 84 3.69 -3.77 -9.03
N CYS A 85 2.55 -3.76 -8.34
CA CYS A 85 2.42 -3.24 -6.97
C CYS A 85 2.25 -4.33 -5.91
N TYR A 86 2.55 -5.59 -6.22
CA TYR A 86 2.60 -6.69 -5.25
C TYR A 86 4.03 -7.16 -4.99
N GLU A 87 4.89 -7.14 -6.01
CA GLU A 87 6.33 -7.40 -5.85
C GLU A 87 6.99 -6.30 -5.01
N GLY A 88 7.75 -6.69 -3.98
CA GLY A 88 8.37 -5.77 -3.02
C GLY A 88 7.42 -5.24 -1.93
N TYR A 89 6.15 -5.64 -1.94
CA TYR A 89 5.14 -5.29 -0.94
C TYR A 89 4.60 -6.51 -0.18
N GLU A 90 5.28 -7.65 -0.26
CA GLU A 90 4.81 -8.94 0.25
C GLU A 90 4.56 -8.92 1.77
N GLU A 91 5.32 -8.10 2.50
CA GLU A 91 5.15 -7.91 3.95
C GLU A 91 3.80 -7.27 4.32
N LEU A 92 3.15 -6.56 3.40
CA LEU A 92 1.81 -6.00 3.59
C LEU A 92 0.70 -7.05 3.40
N PHE A 93 1.00 -8.14 2.70
CA PHE A 93 0.06 -9.19 2.33
C PHE A 93 0.50 -10.55 2.88
N PRO A 94 0.56 -10.74 4.21
CA PRO A 94 0.87 -12.03 4.80
C PRO A 94 -0.34 -12.98 4.67
N PHE A 95 -0.67 -13.39 3.44
CA PHE A 95 -1.50 -14.56 3.19
C PHE A 95 -0.56 -15.76 3.07
N ASP A 96 -0.08 -16.21 4.21
CA ASP A 96 0.53 -17.53 4.36
C ASP A 96 -0.41 -18.33 5.27
N PRO A 97 -1.13 -19.35 4.75
CA PRO A 97 -2.11 -20.11 5.53
C PRO A 97 -1.49 -20.83 6.72
N ASP A 98 -0.16 -20.94 6.76
CA ASP A 98 0.61 -21.56 7.84
C ASP A 98 1.27 -20.53 8.78
N LYS A 99 1.24 -19.23 8.48
CA LYS A 99 1.67 -18.16 9.40
C LYS A 99 0.46 -17.53 10.06
N GLU A 100 0.00 -18.18 11.12
CA GLU A 100 -0.80 -17.52 12.15
C GLU A 100 -0.10 -16.22 12.55
N LEU A 101 -0.87 -15.13 12.51
CA LEU A 101 -0.49 -13.72 12.68
C LEU A 101 0.58 -13.51 13.77
N THR A 102 1.86 -13.67 13.43
CA THR A 102 2.99 -13.50 14.37
C THR A 102 3.41 -12.03 14.46
N VAL A 103 2.48 -11.13 14.18
CA VAL A 103 2.64 -9.68 14.32
C VAL A 103 1.67 -9.19 15.39
N MET A 104 1.85 -9.66 16.62
CA MET A 104 1.35 -8.97 17.81
C MET A 104 2.46 -9.01 18.87
N PRO A 105 2.99 -7.86 19.32
CA PRO A 105 3.66 -7.86 20.61
C PRO A 105 2.57 -8.09 21.66
N THR A 106 2.56 -9.28 22.26
CA THR A 106 1.81 -9.57 23.47
C THR A 106 2.40 -8.75 24.62
N SER A 107 1.97 -7.51 24.80
CA SER A 107 2.13 -6.82 26.07
C SER A 107 0.87 -7.04 26.90
N THR A 108 0.86 -8.14 27.65
CA THR A 108 -0.01 -8.29 28.82
C THR A 108 0.56 -7.40 29.94
N PRO A 109 -0.20 -6.46 30.51
CA PRO A 109 0.21 -5.80 31.75
C PRO A 109 0.04 -6.78 32.92
N GLU A 110 1.08 -6.93 33.74
CA GLU A 110 1.01 -7.55 35.08
C GLU A 110 0.13 -6.73 36.04
#